data_AF-A0A8T4TQY4-F1
#
_entry.id   AF-A0A8T4TQY4-F1
#
_cell.length_a   1.000
_cell.length_b   1.000
_cell.length_c   1.000
_cell.angle_alpha   90.00
_cell.angle_beta   90.00
_cell.angle_gamma   90.00
#
_symmetry.space_group_name_H-M   'P 1'
#
loop_
_entity.id
_entity.type
_entity.pdbx_description
1 polymer ?
#
loop_
_entity_poly.entity_id
_entity_poly.type
_entity_poly.pdbx_seq_one_letter_code
_entity_poly.pdbx_strand_id
1 'polypeptide(L)' 'MKIIKTFDKKVGDTEYYKYRAPLPKAVAEDSGLISKELKITTKNNKILIEEDKEKKE' A
#
# COMPACT_ATOMS: atom_id res chain seq x y z
N MET A 1 13.12 5.69 -5.62
CA MET A 1 11.83 5.05 -6.00
C MET A 1 10.75 6.13 -6.11
N LYS A 2 9.73 5.94 -6.96
CA LYS A 2 8.60 6.87 -7.08
C LYS A 2 7.29 6.11 -6.97
N ILE A 3 6.25 6.77 -6.49
CA ILE A 3 4.88 6.24 -6.55
C ILE A 3 4.40 6.42 -7.99
N ILE A 4 4.04 5.32 -8.64
CA ILE A 4 3.57 5.28 -10.02
C ILE A 4 2.05 5.16 -10.00
N LYS A 5 1.37 6.18 -10.56
CA LYS A 5 -0.07 6.11 -10.85
C LYS A 5 -0.25 5.30 -12.12
N THR A 6 -1.07 4.26 -12.05
CA THR A 6 -1.41 3.38 -13.17
C THR A 6 -2.93 3.34 -13.32
N PHE A 7 -3.44 3.50 -14.53
CA PHE A 7 -4.87 3.29 -14.79
C PHE A 7 -5.21 1.82 -14.53
N ASP A 8 -6.30 1.56 -13.81
CA ASP A 8 -6.75 0.21 -13.50
C ASP A 8 -7.93 -0.21 -14.36
N LYS A 9 -9.07 0.49 -14.19
CA LYS A 9 -10.30 0.23 -14.93
C LYS A 9 -11.21 1.45 -14.89
N LYS A 10 -12.18 1.46 -15.79
CA LYS A 10 -13.29 2.42 -15.78
C LYS A 10 -14.59 1.66 -15.58
N VAL A 11 -15.44 2.12 -14.66
CA VAL A 11 -16.78 1.56 -14.42
C VAL A 11 -17.79 2.70 -14.55
N GLY A 12 -18.60 2.67 -15.62
CA GLY A 12 -19.41 3.82 -16.02
C GLY A 12 -18.52 5.03 -16.31
N ASP A 13 -18.78 6.15 -15.62
CA ASP A 13 -17.98 7.38 -15.72
C ASP A 13 -16.82 7.48 -14.71
N THR A 14 -16.67 6.49 -13.82
CA THR A 14 -15.65 6.54 -12.77
C THR A 14 -14.37 5.82 -13.20
N GLU A 15 -13.24 6.53 -13.16
CA GLU A 15 -11.91 5.98 -13.40
C GLU A 15 -11.24 5.55 -12.09
N TYR A 16 -10.76 4.31 -12.08
CA TYR A 16 -10.00 3.75 -10.97
C TYR A 16 -8.52 3.74 -11.34
N TYR A 17 -7.70 4.20 -10.41
CA TYR A 17 -6.25 4.24 -10.54
C TYR A 17 -5.59 3.47 -9.40
N LYS A 18 -4.55 2.71 -9.74
CA LYS A 18 -3.67 2.05 -8.78
C LYS A 18 -2.42 2.90 -8.59
N TYR A 19 -2.06 3.15 -7.33
CA TYR A 19 -0.79 3.75 -6.96
C TYR A 19 0.14 2.63 -6.50
N ARG A 20 1.29 2.48 -7.17
CA ARG A 20 2.27 1.44 -6.86
C ARG A 20 3.59 2.08 -6.46
N ALA A 21 4.15 1.65 -5.35
CA ALA A 21 5.52 1.96 -4.96
C ALA A 21 6.32 0.66 -5.03
N PRO A 22 7.41 0.58 -5.82
CA PRO A 22 8.36 -0.51 -5.66
C PRO A 22 8.87 -0.50 -4.22
N LEU A 23 9.15 -1.65 -3.63
CA LEU A 23 9.87 -1.76 -2.36
C LEU A 23 11.13 -2.61 -2.59
N PRO A 24 12.26 -2.31 -1.93
CA PRO A 24 13.41 -3.20 -1.94
C PRO A 24 13.00 -4.57 -1.40
N LYS A 25 13.44 -5.65 -2.05
CA LYS A 25 13.08 -7.03 -1.70
C LYS A 25 13.29 -7.31 -0.21
N ALA A 26 14.49 -7.02 0.30
CA ALA A 26 14.85 -7.21 1.71
C ALA A 26 13.87 -6.48 2.65
N VAL A 27 13.55 -5.21 2.38
CA VAL A 27 12.63 -4.43 3.22
C VAL A 27 11.23 -5.05 3.26
N ALA A 28 10.73 -5.57 2.14
CA ALA A 28 9.41 -6.19 2.09
C ALA A 28 9.36 -7.56 2.79
N GLU A 29 10.40 -8.38 2.62
CA GLU A 29 10.49 -9.70 3.26
C GLU A 29 10.76 -9.58 4.77
N ASP A 30 11.73 -8.75 5.17
CA ASP A 30 12.15 -8.56 6.56
C ASP A 30 11.09 -7.86 7.41
N SER A 31 10.21 -7.04 6.80
CA SER A 31 9.12 -6.39 7.54
C SER A 31 8.05 -7.38 8.01
N GLY A 32 8.00 -8.60 7.42
CA GLY A 32 6.96 -9.59 7.73
C GLY A 32 5.55 -9.10 7.42
N LEU A 33 5.40 -8.17 6.47
CA LEU A 33 4.12 -7.56 6.07
C LEU A 33 3.52 -8.21 4.81
N ILE A 34 4.26 -9.09 4.14
CA ILE A 34 3.80 -9.81 2.95
C ILE A 34 2.55 -10.64 3.31
N SER A 35 1.53 -10.56 2.45
CA SER A 35 0.26 -11.28 2.58
C SER A 35 -0.58 -10.93 3.82
N LYS A 36 -0.28 -9.84 4.52
CA LYS A 36 -1.08 -9.34 5.64
C LYS A 36 -2.01 -8.21 5.21
N GLU A 37 -3.12 -8.04 5.92
CA GLU A 37 -3.89 -6.79 5.85
C GLU A 37 -3.04 -5.65 6.44
N LEU A 38 -2.99 -4.52 5.75
CA LEU A 38 -2.13 -3.39 6.09
C LEU A 38 -2.94 -2.13 6.32
N LYS A 39 -2.57 -1.40 7.37
CA LYS A 39 -3.04 -0.05 7.65
C LYS A 39 -1.99 0.94 7.18
N ILE A 40 -2.43 1.95 6.41
CA ILE A 40 -1.56 3.01 5.91
C ILE A 40 -1.96 4.32 6.59
N THR A 41 -0.99 5.00 7.21
CA THR A 41 -1.20 6.31 7.84
C THR A 41 -0.14 7.30 7.39
N THR A 42 -0.41 8.59 7.57
CA THR A 42 0.58 9.65 7.32
C THR A 42 1.00 10.29 8.64
N LYS A 43 2.31 10.35 8.90
CA LYS A 43 2.87 10.98 10.09
C LYS A 43 4.17 11.69 9.74
N ASN A 44 4.30 12.96 10.12
CA ASN A 44 5.52 13.76 9.87
C ASN A 44 5.98 13.73 8.40
N ASN A 45 5.04 13.87 7.46
CA ASN A 45 5.29 13.80 6.02
C ASN A 45 5.87 12.46 5.52
N LYS A 46 5.67 11.38 6.29
CA LYS A 46 6.05 10.00 5.94
C LYS A 46 4.79 9.14 5.84
N ILE A 47 4.83 8.16 4.93
CA ILE A 47 3.85 7.09 4.87
C ILE A 47 4.32 5.98 5.81
N LEU A 48 3.52 5.64 6.80
CA LEU A 48 3.72 4.46 7.64
C LEU A 48 2.80 3.34 7.16
N ILE A 49 3.36 2.13 7.08
CA ILE A 49 2.67 0.91 6.67
C ILE A 49 2.85 -0.07 7.82
N GLU A 50 1.75 -0.52 8.40
CA GLU A 50 1.72 -1.41 9.56
C GLU A 50 0.70 -2.53 9.34
N GLU A 51 0.85 -3.67 10.03
CA GLU A 51 -0.18 -4.73 10.03
C GLU A 51 -1.47 -4.17 10.65
N ASP A 52 -2.59 -4.36 9.94
CA ASP A 52 -3.90 -4.02 10.48
C ASP A 52 -4.30 -5.08 11.53
N LYS A 53 -4.31 -4.67 12.79
CA LYS A 53 -4.61 -5.56 13.93
C LYS A 53 -6.09 -5.50 14.35
N GLU A 54 -6.91 -4.67 13.72
CA GLU A 54 -8.30 -4.41 14.17
C GLU A 54 -9.28 -5.57 13.88
N LYS A 55 -8.84 -6.68 13.26
CA LYS A 55 -9.68 -7.87 12.98
C LYS A 55 -9.25 -9.17 13.65
N LYS A 56 -8.41 -9.12 14.70
CA LYS A 56 -7.95 -10.33 15.42
C LYS A 56 -8.71 -10.64 16.72
N GLU A 57 -9.87 -10.03 16.96
CA GLU A 57 -10.80 -10.42 18.05
C GLU A 57 -11.95 -11.29 17.53
#